data_AF-A0A9E0IQJ0-F1
#
_entry.id   AF-A0A9E0IQJ0-F1
#
_cell.length_a   1.000
_cell.length_b   1.000
_cell.length_c   1.000
_cell.angle_alpha   90.00
_cell.angle_beta   90.00
_cell.angle_gamma   90.00
#
_symmetry.space_group_name_H-M   'P 1'
#
loop_
_entity.id
_entity.type
_entity.pdbx_description
1 polymer ?
#
loop_
_entity_poly.entity_id
_entity_poly.type
_entity_poly.pdbx_seq_one_letter_code
_entity_poly.pdbx_strand_id
1 'polypeptide(L)'
;MTTLWLLAFVWTLAIELPVWVLVLAPPPARWWAAPALALGLNALTHPLLWLAWPIRAPYWWSVCTGEVAVVVVEAALAALGARAGGWSVRRAVLAAVLANLASTLFGLGLWRWWPW
;
A
#
# COMPACT_ATOMS: atom_id res chain seq x y z
N MET A 1 -10.71 13.10 -14.51
CA MET A 1 -10.44 12.57 -13.14
C MET A 1 -10.76 11.09 -12.98
N THR A 2 -11.67 10.48 -13.75
CA THR A 2 -12.16 9.11 -13.51
C THR A 2 -11.17 7.97 -13.79
N THR A 3 -10.10 8.17 -14.56
CA THR A 3 -9.11 7.11 -14.89
C THR A 3 -7.74 7.27 -14.24
N LEU A 4 -7.40 8.47 -13.75
CA LEU A 4 -6.07 8.73 -13.16
C LEU A 4 -5.86 7.94 -11.86
N TRP A 5 -6.89 7.79 -11.04
CA TRP A 5 -6.81 6.98 -9.82
C TRP A 5 -6.64 5.49 -10.14
N LEU A 6 -7.25 4.98 -11.23
CA LEU A 6 -7.04 3.60 -11.67
C LEU A 6 -5.60 3.39 -12.13
N LEU A 7 -5.04 4.34 -12.87
CA LEU A 7 -3.64 4.27 -13.29
C LEU A 7 -2.71 4.31 -12.08
N ALA A 8 -2.96 5.19 -11.11
CA ALA A 8 -2.22 5.22 -9.85
C ALA A 8 -2.33 3.87 -9.11
N PHE A 9 -3.54 3.29 -9.05
CA PHE A 9 -3.77 1.97 -8.44
C PHE A 9 -2.97 0.85 -9.10
N VAL A 10 -2.93 0.83 -10.43
CA VAL A 10 -2.13 -0.16 -11.18
C VAL A 10 -0.65 -0.01 -10.84
N TRP A 11 -0.14 1.22 -10.76
CA TRP A 11 1.25 1.47 -10.35
C TRP A 11 1.52 1.05 -8.91
N THR A 12 0.61 1.37 -7.98
CA THR A 12 0.71 0.90 -6.59
C THR A 12 0.80 -0.62 -6.54
N LEU A 13 -0.13 -1.34 -7.19
CA LEU A 13 -0.11 -2.80 -7.20
C LEU A 13 1.18 -3.36 -7.82
N ALA A 14 1.65 -2.77 -8.92
CA ALA A 14 2.88 -3.21 -9.60
C ALA A 14 4.12 -3.10 -8.69
N ILE A 15 4.13 -2.14 -7.76
CA ILE A 15 5.26 -1.89 -6.85
C ILE A 15 5.11 -2.66 -5.55
N GLU A 16 3.91 -2.66 -4.97
CA GLU A 16 3.68 -3.20 -3.63
C GLU A 16 3.58 -4.73 -3.62
N LEU A 17 2.94 -5.34 -4.63
CA LEU A 17 2.78 -6.80 -4.67
C LEU A 17 4.12 -7.55 -4.57
N PRO A 18 5.17 -7.19 -5.34
CA PRO A 18 6.49 -7.79 -5.18
C PRO A 18 7.04 -7.67 -3.75
N VAL A 19 6.90 -6.50 -3.11
CA VAL A 19 7.40 -6.27 -1.76
C VAL A 19 6.68 -7.19 -0.77
N TRP A 20 5.36 -7.27 -0.84
CA TRP A 20 4.57 -8.17 -0.01
C TRP A 20 4.98 -9.64 -0.15
N VAL A 21 5.13 -10.11 -1.39
CA VAL A 21 5.53 -11.50 -1.69
C VAL A 21 6.94 -11.79 -1.15
N LEU A 22 7.90 -10.90 -1.39
CA LEU A 22 9.29 -11.07 -0.98
C LEU A 22 9.46 -11.02 0.55
N VAL A 23 8.77 -10.09 1.23
CA VAL A 23 8.93 -9.89 2.68
C VAL A 23 8.17 -10.95 3.49
N LEU A 24 6.94 -11.31 3.08
CA LEU A 24 6.20 -12.39 3.76
C LEU A 24 6.80 -13.76 3.45
N ALA A 25 7.36 -13.94 2.25
CA ALA A 25 7.96 -15.18 1.76
C ALA A 25 7.08 -16.41 2.07
N PRO A 26 5.84 -16.46 1.53
CA PRO A 26 4.91 -17.53 1.86
C PRO A 26 5.46 -18.89 1.38
N PRO A 27 5.13 -19.99 2.10
CA PRO A 27 5.50 -21.32 1.63
C PRO A 27 4.81 -21.65 0.30
N PRO A 28 5.38 -22.54 -0.54
CA PRO A 28 4.84 -22.85 -1.87
C PRO A 28 3.37 -23.27 -1.86
N ALA A 29 2.93 -24.00 -0.82
CA ALA A 29 1.53 -24.42 -0.66
C ALA A 29 0.54 -23.26 -0.48
N ARG A 30 1.03 -22.05 -0.17
CA ARG A 30 0.25 -20.82 0.05
C ARG A 30 0.80 -19.65 -0.74
N TRP A 31 1.36 -19.90 -1.92
CA TRP A 31 1.97 -18.87 -2.78
C TRP A 31 1.02 -17.70 -3.09
N TRP A 32 -0.29 -17.97 -3.16
CA TRP A 32 -1.33 -16.99 -3.45
C TRP A 32 -1.71 -16.13 -2.24
N ALA A 33 -1.35 -16.52 -1.01
CA ALA A 33 -1.85 -15.88 0.19
C ALA A 33 -1.26 -14.48 0.40
N ALA A 34 0.04 -14.28 0.11
CA ALA A 34 0.65 -12.95 0.21
C ALA A 34 0.12 -11.98 -0.88
N PRO A 35 0.02 -12.37 -2.17
CA PRO A 35 -0.66 -11.55 -3.18
C PRO A 35 -2.11 -11.22 -2.84
N ALA A 36 -2.88 -12.19 -2.33
CA ALA A 36 -4.28 -11.98 -1.96
C ALA A 36 -4.43 -11.00 -0.79
N LEU A 37 -3.57 -11.11 0.23
CA LEU A 37 -3.54 -10.15 1.33
C LEU A 37 -3.20 -8.75 0.81
N ALA A 38 -2.11 -8.61 0.05
CA ALA A 38 -1.66 -7.33 -0.50
C ALA A 38 -2.75 -6.66 -1.34
N LEU A 39 -3.38 -7.40 -2.26
CA LEU A 39 -4.45 -6.91 -3.10
C LEU A 39 -5.67 -6.49 -2.28
N GLY A 40 -6.04 -7.28 -1.27
CA GLY A 40 -7.14 -6.94 -0.35
C GLY A 40 -6.87 -5.67 0.45
N LEU A 41 -5.66 -5.50 0.99
CA LEU A 41 -5.25 -4.29 1.70
C LEU A 41 -5.31 -3.07 0.77
N ASN A 42 -4.63 -3.15 -0.37
CA ASN A 42 -4.57 -2.06 -1.36
C ASN A 42 -5.98 -1.65 -1.83
N ALA A 43 -6.84 -2.62 -2.16
CA ALA A 43 -8.20 -2.35 -2.63
C ALA A 43 -9.09 -1.69 -1.57
N LEU A 44 -8.79 -1.87 -0.29
CA LEU A 44 -9.51 -1.22 0.80
C LEU A 44 -8.94 0.16 1.10
N THR A 45 -7.62 0.32 1.15
CA THR A 45 -6.98 1.54 1.67
C THR A 45 -6.83 2.64 0.63
N HIS A 46 -6.41 2.31 -0.59
CA HIS A 46 -6.03 3.30 -1.59
C HIS A 46 -7.23 4.03 -2.21
N PRO A 47 -8.33 3.35 -2.58
CA PRO A 47 -9.55 4.05 -3.00
C PRO A 47 -10.11 4.96 -1.90
N LEU A 48 -10.04 4.54 -0.63
CA LEU A 48 -10.47 5.38 0.49
C LEU A 48 -9.57 6.61 0.64
N LEU A 49 -8.25 6.45 0.52
CA LEU A 49 -7.32 7.58 0.52
C LEU A 49 -7.65 8.57 -0.62
N TRP A 50 -7.82 8.10 -1.85
CA TRP A 50 -7.95 9.02 -2.99
C TRP A 50 -9.34 9.61 -3.18
N LEU A 51 -10.39 8.90 -2.74
CA LEU A 51 -11.78 9.32 -2.95
C LEU A 51 -12.42 9.92 -1.70
N ALA A 52 -11.96 9.56 -0.50
CA ALA A 52 -12.56 9.99 0.76
C ALA A 52 -11.65 10.86 1.63
N TRP A 53 -10.32 10.81 1.47
CA TRP A 53 -9.43 11.66 2.28
C TRP A 53 -9.55 13.13 1.85
N PRO A 54 -9.81 14.05 2.80
CA PRO A 54 -10.00 15.45 2.46
C PRO A 54 -8.65 16.12 2.14
N ILE A 55 -8.41 16.45 0.88
CA ILE A 55 -7.26 17.26 0.47
C ILE A 55 -7.51 18.71 0.90
N ARG A 56 -6.74 19.21 1.87
CA ARG A 56 -6.79 20.59 2.36
C ARG A 56 -5.44 21.28 2.23
N ALA A 57 -5.43 22.61 2.22
CA ALA A 57 -4.21 23.37 2.33
C ALA A 57 -3.62 23.26 3.75
N PRO A 58 -2.29 23.11 3.91
CA PRO A 58 -1.30 22.96 2.84
C PRO A 58 -1.31 21.55 2.22
N TYR A 59 -1.22 21.48 0.88
CA TYR A 59 -1.38 20.24 0.10
C TYR A 59 -0.48 19.09 0.59
N TRP A 60 0.81 19.36 0.75
CA TRP A 60 1.79 18.36 1.19
C TRP A 60 1.52 17.81 2.60
N TRP A 61 0.93 18.61 3.48
CA TRP A 61 0.52 18.13 4.79
C TRP A 61 -0.62 17.12 4.68
N SER A 62 -1.62 17.41 3.84
CA SER A 62 -2.73 16.49 3.58
C SER A 62 -2.26 15.18 2.95
N VAL A 63 -1.31 15.24 1.99
CA VAL A 63 -0.70 14.05 1.39
C VAL A 63 0.06 13.24 2.44
N CYS A 64 1.00 13.85 3.16
CA CYS A 64 1.80 13.13 4.16
C CYS A 64 0.94 12.48 5.25
N THR A 65 -0.06 13.19 5.77
CA THR A 65 -0.95 12.64 6.79
C THR A 65 -1.83 11.49 6.26
N GLY A 66 -2.27 11.58 5.00
CA GLY A 66 -3.00 10.51 4.33
C GLY A 66 -2.16 9.25 4.13
N GLU A 67 -0.93 9.40 3.62
CA GLU A 67 0.00 8.28 3.43
C GLU A 67 0.34 7.62 4.77
N VAL A 68 0.63 8.40 5.82
CA VAL A 68 0.87 7.86 7.17
C VAL A 68 -0.35 7.10 7.69
N ALA A 69 -1.56 7.60 7.45
CA ALA A 69 -2.78 6.91 7.85
C ALA A 69 -2.93 5.56 7.12
N VAL A 70 -2.67 5.51 5.80
CA VAL A 70 -2.68 4.26 5.03
C VAL A 70 -1.66 3.28 5.58
N VAL A 71 -0.40 3.69 5.78
CA VAL A 71 0.65 2.84 6.36
C VAL A 71 0.22 2.23 7.70
N VAL A 72 -0.35 3.04 8.60
CA VAL A 72 -0.80 2.59 9.91
C VAL A 72 -1.95 1.58 9.78
N VAL A 73 -2.94 1.87 8.94
CA VAL A 73 -4.10 0.99 8.72
C VAL A 73 -3.66 -0.34 8.09
N GLU A 74 -2.83 -0.30 7.04
CA GLU A 74 -2.32 -1.50 6.39
C GLU A 74 -1.46 -2.32 7.34
N ALA A 75 -0.56 -1.69 8.11
CA ALA A 75 0.25 -2.39 9.09
C ALA A 75 -0.61 -3.09 10.17
N ALA A 76 -1.68 -2.43 10.64
CA ALA A 76 -2.61 -3.01 11.60
C ALA A 76 -3.38 -4.20 11.01
N LEU A 77 -3.97 -4.04 9.81
CA LEU A 77 -4.70 -5.10 9.13
C LEU A 77 -3.79 -6.28 8.75
N ALA A 78 -2.56 -6.00 8.31
CA ALA A 78 -1.57 -7.01 8.00
C ALA A 78 -1.10 -7.77 9.25
N ALA A 79 -0.96 -7.10 10.39
CA ALA A 79 -0.68 -7.75 11.66
C ALA A 79 -1.80 -8.73 12.06
N LEU A 80 -3.07 -8.34 11.84
CA LEU A 80 -4.22 -9.23 12.07
C LEU A 80 -4.21 -10.41 11.10
N GLY A 81 -4.02 -10.14 9.80
CA GLY A 81 -3.90 -11.18 8.77
C GLY A 81 -2.75 -12.15 9.03
N ALA A 82 -1.61 -11.66 9.53
CA ALA A 82 -0.46 -12.46 9.89
C ALA A 82 -0.76 -13.43 11.03
N ARG A 83 -1.47 -12.97 12.08
CA ARG A 83 -1.90 -13.84 13.18
C ARG A 83 -2.82 -14.97 12.70
N ALA A 84 -3.74 -14.66 11.78
CA ALA A 84 -4.64 -15.68 11.21
C ALA A 84 -3.94 -16.61 10.21
N GLY A 85 -2.98 -16.08 9.44
CA GLY A 85 -2.28 -16.77 8.36
C GLY A 85 -1.05 -17.58 8.80
N GLY A 86 -0.60 -17.42 10.04
CA GLY A 86 0.62 -18.06 10.56
C GLY A 86 1.91 -17.35 10.12
N TRP A 87 1.84 -16.07 9.77
CA TRP A 87 3.02 -15.26 9.45
C TRP A 87 3.55 -14.50 10.67
N SER A 88 4.82 -14.11 10.62
CA SER A 88 5.39 -13.20 11.60
C SER A 88 4.72 -11.82 11.49
N VAL A 89 4.12 -11.35 12.58
CA VAL A 89 3.56 -9.98 12.68
C VAL A 89 4.60 -8.93 12.30
N ARG A 90 5.87 -9.11 12.73
CA ARG A 90 6.97 -8.20 12.39
C ARG A 90 7.20 -8.12 10.89
N ARG A 91 7.18 -9.26 10.18
CA ARG A 91 7.34 -9.29 8.72
C ARG A 91 6.15 -8.64 8.02
N ALA A 92 4.93 -8.86 8.50
CA ALA A 92 3.74 -8.26 7.90
C ALA A 92 3.71 -6.72 8.06
N VAL A 93 4.07 -6.22 9.24
CA VAL A 93 4.23 -4.76 9.46
C VAL A 93 5.35 -4.20 8.59
N LEU A 94 6.49 -4.90 8.52
CA LEU A 94 7.61 -4.48 7.68
C LEU A 94 7.22 -4.45 6.19
N ALA A 95 6.45 -5.44 5.72
CA ALA A 95 5.95 -5.48 4.35
C ALA A 95 5.06 -4.27 4.05
N ALA A 96 4.11 -3.94 4.93
CA ALA A 96 3.26 -2.75 4.78
C ALA A 96 4.09 -1.46 4.68
N VAL A 97 5.04 -1.26 5.61
CA VAL A 97 5.88 -0.05 5.62
C VAL A 97 6.75 0.04 4.37
N LEU A 98 7.41 -1.05 3.97
CA LEU A 98 8.29 -1.05 2.81
C LEU A 98 7.51 -0.89 1.49
N ALA A 99 6.33 -1.50 1.39
CA ALA A 99 5.46 -1.40 0.22
C ALA A 99 5.02 0.06 0.00
N ASN A 100 4.44 0.67 1.04
CA ASN A 100 4.00 2.06 1.00
C ASN A 100 5.16 3.04 0.79
N LEU A 101 6.32 2.79 1.40
CA LEU A 101 7.51 3.62 1.17
C LEU A 101 7.96 3.54 -0.29
N ALA A 102 7.98 2.34 -0.87
CA ALA A 102 8.37 2.15 -2.26
C ALA A 102 7.38 2.82 -3.23
N SER A 103 6.07 2.63 -3.04
CA SER A 103 5.04 3.25 -3.88
C SER A 103 5.01 4.77 -3.73
N THR A 104 5.16 5.30 -2.51
CA THR A 104 5.27 6.75 -2.25
C THR A 104 6.49 7.35 -2.95
N LEU A 105 7.68 6.77 -2.78
CA LEU A 105 8.90 7.28 -3.40
C LEU A 105 8.82 7.24 -4.93
N PHE A 106 8.22 6.18 -5.48
CA PHE A 106 7.98 6.08 -6.90
C PHE A 106 7.00 7.16 -7.39
N GLY A 107 5.90 7.37 -6.67
CA GLY A 107 4.91 8.42 -6.98
C GLY A 107 5.52 9.83 -6.95
N LEU A 108 6.32 10.15 -5.93
CA LEU A 108 7.07 11.41 -5.84
C LEU A 108 8.07 11.56 -7.00
N GLY A 109 8.74 10.47 -7.37
CA GLY A 109 9.63 10.41 -8.52
C GLY A 109 8.88 10.74 -9.82
N LEU A 110 7.75 10.09 -10.06
CA LEU A 110 6.90 10.37 -11.22
C LEU A 110 6.37 11.80 -11.24
N TRP A 111 5.95 12.34 -10.08
CA TRP A 111 5.45 13.71 -9.97
C TRP A 111 6.49 14.76 -10.44
N ARG A 112 7.78 14.51 -10.19
CA ARG A 112 8.86 15.38 -10.68
C ARG A 112 8.93 15.43 -12.21
N TRP A 113 8.64 14.32 -12.89
CA TRP A 113 8.68 14.24 -14.35
C TRP A 113 7.35 14.59 -14.99
N TRP A 114 6.26 14.43 -14.25
CA TRP A 114 4.92 14.74 -14.72
C TRP A 114 4.06 15.37 -13.62
N PRO A 115 4.15 16.70 -13.44
CA PRO A 115 3.24 17.42 -12.57
C PRO A 115 1.89 17.58 -13.30
N TRP A 116 0.90 16.77 -12.92
CA TRP A 116 -0.49 16.90 -13.36
C TRP A 116 -1.23 17.94 -12.51
#